data_AF-A0A2P5VNE9-F1
#
_entry.id   AF-A0A2P5VNE9-F1
#
_cell.length_a   1.000
_cell.length_b   1.000
_cell.length_c   1.000
_cell.angle_alpha   90.00
_cell.angle_beta   90.00
_cell.angle_gamma   90.00
#
_symmetry.space_group_name_H-M   'P 1'
#
loop_
_entity.id
_entity.type
_entity.pdbx_description
1 polymer ?
#
loop_
_entity_poly.entity_id
_entity_poly.type
_entity_poly.pdbx_seq_one_letter_code
_entity_poly.pdbx_strand_id
1 'polypeptide(L)'
;MAVLKKHHLPSKRAFSGDLHTYFYTQTLDHFNYKPESYATFQQRYVINYKYWGGGAVIAPIFVCLGAEQALETDLQTIGFLDDNAARFNALIVYIEHRYYGESVPFGSREEAFRNAYRMGYLNSAQALADYAEIMADIKNNLQASHSPVIVIGASYGGMLASWFRLKYPHLALGALASSAPVLYFDNITPSDAFYSIITKSFRETSESCYQTIRRSWSVIDSYASQPWGLSVLSSKFRTCYPLNSASELKKELESIYVVTSQFNQPAYLVNRVCAAIDETQTDDILFKIFAAVVAFNGNNRCYINPPTPESQTVTGWKWQTCSEMVIPIGVGENTMFQPNPFDLNTFINDCIRTYGVAPRPHWITSYYGGNRSILQDFNFILQKFGSNIIFSNGLRDPFSAGGVLEHISKSIRAVTTTYGSHCLDLFPKSDNDPEWLTKQRNIELRIIKGWLVTYYADLKAFQKG
;
A
#
# COMPACT_ATOMS: atom_id res chain seq x y z
N MET A 1 -7.98 -1.83 -6.28
CA MET A 1 -6.90 -2.12 -5.32
C MET A 1 -7.49 -2.90 -4.16
N ALA A 2 -6.94 -4.07 -3.84
CA ALA A 2 -7.41 -4.87 -2.74
C ALA A 2 -6.93 -4.24 -1.42
N VAL A 3 -7.82 -3.50 -0.78
CA VAL A 3 -7.64 -3.03 0.59
C VAL A 3 -7.67 -4.26 1.49
N LEU A 4 -6.73 -4.39 2.43
CA LEU A 4 -6.75 -5.43 3.46
C LEU A 4 -8.13 -5.44 4.14
N LYS A 5 -8.95 -6.45 3.83
CA LYS A 5 -10.21 -6.67 4.56
C LYS A 5 -9.85 -6.93 6.02
N LYS A 6 -10.60 -6.34 6.96
CA LYS A 6 -10.41 -6.44 8.43
C LYS A 6 -10.14 -7.86 8.96
N HIS A 7 -10.55 -8.91 8.24
CA HIS A 7 -10.42 -10.31 8.65
C HIS A 7 -9.02 -10.93 8.49
N HIS A 8 -8.04 -10.22 7.91
CA HIS A 8 -6.67 -10.72 7.72
C HIS A 8 -5.59 -9.88 8.41
N LEU A 9 -5.98 -8.96 9.30
CA LEU A 9 -5.02 -8.30 10.17
C LEU A 9 -4.51 -9.30 11.23
N PRO A 10 -3.21 -9.37 11.52
CA PRO A 10 -2.68 -10.18 12.62
C PRO A 10 -3.37 -9.81 13.95
N SER A 11 -3.41 -10.76 14.88
CA SER A 11 -4.03 -10.59 16.20
C SER A 11 -3.54 -9.30 16.88
N LYS A 12 -4.44 -8.56 17.55
CA LYS A 12 -4.14 -7.30 18.26
C LYS A 12 -2.82 -7.38 19.02
N ARG A 13 -1.80 -6.65 18.53
CA ARG A 13 -0.51 -6.51 19.19
C ARG A 13 -0.70 -5.72 20.48
N ALA A 14 -0.19 -6.24 21.59
CA ALA A 14 -0.02 -5.44 22.80
C ALA A 14 1.15 -4.48 22.56
N PHE A 15 0.87 -3.18 22.50
CA PHE A 15 1.94 -2.19 22.46
C PHE A 15 2.67 -2.21 23.79
N SER A 16 3.99 -2.25 23.74
CA SER A 16 4.76 -1.93 24.94
C SER A 16 4.57 -0.44 25.22
N GLY A 17 4.13 -0.11 26.43
CA GLY A 17 3.76 1.25 26.85
C GLY A 17 4.78 2.33 26.47
N ASP A 18 4.27 3.57 26.42
CA ASP A 18 4.84 4.84 25.93
C ASP A 18 4.39 5.26 24.52
N LEU A 19 3.25 4.76 24.02
CA LEU A 19 2.58 5.41 22.90
C LEU A 19 1.79 6.64 23.38
N HIS A 20 2.11 7.80 22.82
CA HIS A 20 1.42 9.05 23.09
C HIS A 20 0.80 9.58 21.81
N THR A 21 -0.52 9.79 21.84
CA THR A 21 -1.27 10.38 20.74
C THR A 21 -1.26 11.90 20.85
N TYR A 22 -0.98 12.56 19.75
CA TYR A 22 -0.95 14.01 19.62
C TYR A 22 -1.75 14.43 18.38
N PHE A 23 -2.09 15.72 18.34
CA PHE A 23 -2.71 16.35 17.18
C PHE A 23 -1.96 17.62 16.84
N TYR A 24 -1.54 17.74 15.58
CA TYR A 24 -0.97 18.96 15.03
C TYR A 24 -2.07 19.78 14.34
N THR A 25 -2.10 21.08 14.56
CA THR A 25 -3.03 21.99 13.87
C THR A 25 -2.47 22.26 12.47
N GLN A 26 -2.95 21.48 11.51
CA GLN A 26 -2.45 21.41 10.14
C GLN A 26 -3.12 22.43 9.22
N THR A 27 -2.37 23.03 8.31
CA THR A 27 -2.89 23.87 7.24
C THR A 27 -3.68 23.03 6.24
N LEU A 28 -4.89 23.47 5.89
CA LEU A 28 -5.76 22.73 4.96
C LEU A 28 -5.14 22.65 3.56
N ASP A 29 -4.62 23.77 3.07
CA ASP A 29 -4.06 23.88 1.72
C ASP A 29 -2.68 24.55 1.71
N HIS A 30 -1.64 23.73 1.55
CA HIS A 30 -0.25 24.14 1.52
C HIS A 30 0.17 24.88 0.24
N PHE A 31 -0.63 24.84 -0.81
CA PHE A 31 -0.19 25.24 -2.16
C PHE A 31 -0.99 26.40 -2.74
N ASN A 32 -1.80 27.06 -1.91
CA ASN A 32 -2.61 28.20 -2.31
C ASN A 32 -2.65 29.23 -1.18
N TYR A 33 -2.79 30.51 -1.54
CA TYR A 33 -2.67 31.65 -0.63
C TYR A 33 -3.97 32.43 -0.48
N LYS A 34 -5.10 31.85 -0.92
CA LYS A 34 -6.42 32.45 -0.69
C LYS A 34 -6.78 32.37 0.81
N PRO A 35 -7.60 33.29 1.34
CA PRO A 35 -7.98 33.26 2.75
C PRO A 35 -8.51 31.90 3.24
N GLU A 36 -9.25 31.18 2.39
CA GLU A 36 -9.80 29.86 2.70
C GLU A 36 -8.72 28.77 2.82
N SER A 37 -7.56 28.95 2.17
CA SER A 37 -6.44 28.00 2.19
C SER A 37 -5.77 27.90 3.56
N TYR A 38 -5.86 28.97 4.37
CA TYR A 38 -5.33 29.02 5.75
C TYR A 38 -6.28 28.41 6.79
N ALA A 39 -7.42 27.85 6.37
CA ALA A 39 -8.23 27.03 7.27
C ALA A 39 -7.37 25.87 7.80
N THR A 40 -7.67 25.39 9.01
CA THR A 40 -6.88 24.34 9.65
C THR A 40 -7.73 23.14 10.06
N PHE A 41 -7.07 22.01 10.28
CA PHE A 41 -7.68 20.81 10.87
C PHE A 41 -6.69 20.12 11.80
N GLN A 42 -7.19 19.25 12.67
CA GLN A 42 -6.32 18.48 13.56
C GLN A 42 -5.85 17.21 12.85
N GLN A 43 -4.54 17.08 12.65
CA GLN A 43 -3.92 15.89 12.10
C GLN A 43 -3.25 15.08 13.21
N ARG A 44 -3.62 13.80 13.29
CA ARG A 44 -3.19 12.89 14.33
C ARG A 44 -1.81 12.32 14.05
N TYR A 45 -0.99 12.24 15.08
CA TYR A 45 0.25 11.46 15.04
C TYR A 45 0.48 10.79 16.40
N VAL A 46 1.27 9.72 16.41
CA VAL A 46 1.61 8.96 17.60
C VAL A 46 3.12 8.90 17.74
N ILE A 47 3.64 9.14 18.95
CA ILE A 47 5.05 9.00 19.27
C ILE A 47 5.25 7.86 20.27
N ASN A 48 6.30 7.05 20.07
CA ASN A 48 6.82 6.15 21.09
C ASN A 48 8.20 6.63 21.58
N TYR A 49 8.30 6.98 22.87
CA TYR A 49 9.54 7.45 23.48
C TYR A 49 10.39 6.33 24.11
N LYS A 50 9.85 5.12 24.25
CA LYS A 50 10.42 4.05 25.08
C LYS A 50 11.92 3.81 24.91
N TYR A 51 12.43 3.92 23.68
CA TYR A 51 13.84 3.66 23.36
C TYR A 51 14.60 4.91 22.88
N TRP A 52 13.96 6.08 22.90
CA TRP A 52 14.58 7.26 22.32
C TRP A 52 15.75 7.77 23.17
N GLY A 53 16.91 7.92 22.55
CA GLY A 53 18.11 8.43 23.21
C GLY A 53 18.08 9.93 23.54
N GLY A 54 17.13 10.68 22.97
CA GLY A 54 17.00 12.13 23.16
C GLY A 54 17.70 12.99 22.09
N GLY A 55 17.26 14.24 21.97
CA GLY A 55 17.81 15.21 21.02
C GLY A 55 19.25 15.61 21.34
N ALA A 56 19.63 15.66 22.62
CA ALA A 56 20.97 16.04 23.08
C ALA A 56 22.08 15.11 22.58
N VAL A 57 21.77 13.82 22.37
CA VAL A 57 22.71 12.85 21.78
C VAL A 57 22.46 12.61 20.29
N ILE A 58 21.61 13.45 19.67
CA ILE A 58 21.29 13.42 18.24
C ILE A 58 20.72 12.06 17.83
N ALA A 59 19.90 11.46 18.70
CA ALA A 59 19.32 10.15 18.45
C ALA A 59 18.37 10.18 17.23
N PRO A 60 18.35 9.14 16.37
CA PRO A 60 17.57 9.13 15.15
C PRO A 60 16.06 9.11 15.42
N ILE A 61 15.28 9.51 14.41
CA ILE A 61 13.81 9.46 14.43
C ILE A 61 13.37 8.56 13.28
N PHE A 62 12.63 7.51 13.57
CA PHE A 62 11.99 6.66 12.57
C PHE A 62 10.53 7.08 12.44
N VAL A 63 10.13 7.46 11.23
CA VAL A 63 8.81 8.01 10.95
C VAL A 63 8.09 7.10 9.96
N CYS A 64 6.97 6.51 10.35
CA CYS A 64 6.06 5.83 9.44
C CYS A 64 5.10 6.87 8.84
N LEU A 65 5.11 6.99 7.52
CA LEU A 65 4.18 7.85 6.79
C LEU A 65 2.90 7.05 6.52
N GLY A 66 1.82 7.42 7.20
CA GLY A 66 0.52 6.75 7.06
C GLY A 66 0.02 6.80 5.62
N ALA A 67 -0.69 5.75 5.21
CA ALA A 67 -1.18 5.60 3.85
C ALA A 67 -2.71 5.79 3.81
N GLU A 68 -3.42 5.01 2.99
CA GLU A 68 -4.86 5.08 2.78
C GLU A 68 -5.70 4.46 3.92
N GLN A 69 -5.27 4.58 5.17
CA GLN A 69 -5.91 3.91 6.31
C GLN A 69 -5.79 4.67 7.62
N ALA A 70 -6.59 4.25 8.61
CA ALA A 70 -6.47 4.77 9.96
C ALA A 70 -5.17 4.30 10.61
N LEU A 71 -4.53 5.18 11.37
CA LEU A 71 -3.22 4.98 12.01
C LEU A 71 -3.19 3.76 12.93
N GLU A 72 -4.32 3.34 13.53
CA GLU A 72 -4.38 2.11 14.32
C GLU A 72 -4.00 0.87 13.52
N THR A 73 -4.26 0.87 12.21
CA THR A 73 -3.89 -0.23 11.32
C THR A 73 -2.38 -0.27 11.15
N ASP A 74 -1.74 0.87 10.95
CA ASP A 74 -0.28 0.98 10.86
C ASP A 74 0.37 0.53 12.17
N LEU A 75 -0.13 1.01 13.32
CA LEU A 75 0.36 0.59 14.62
C LEU A 75 0.31 -0.94 14.80
N GLN A 76 -0.76 -1.59 14.33
CA GLN A 76 -0.92 -3.05 14.47
C GLN A 76 -0.07 -3.86 13.49
N THR A 77 0.15 -3.33 12.28
CA THR A 77 0.72 -4.10 11.16
C THR A 77 2.15 -3.74 10.80
N ILE A 78 2.60 -2.52 11.10
CA ILE A 78 3.96 -2.06 10.83
C ILE A 78 4.78 -2.24 12.12
N GLY A 79 5.47 -3.36 12.24
CA GLY A 79 6.30 -3.67 13.41
C GLY A 79 7.78 -3.27 13.28
N PHE A 80 8.24 -2.97 12.05
CA PHE A 80 9.64 -2.65 11.77
C PHE A 80 10.23 -1.56 12.66
N LEU A 81 9.46 -0.51 12.96
CA LEU A 81 9.94 0.59 13.80
C LEU A 81 10.15 0.12 15.24
N ASP A 82 9.14 -0.53 15.82
CA ASP A 82 9.20 -1.04 17.21
C ASP A 82 10.29 -2.09 17.41
N ASP A 83 10.45 -2.99 16.43
CA ASP A 83 11.40 -4.10 16.52
C ASP A 83 12.85 -3.63 16.47
N ASN A 84 13.10 -2.42 15.96
CA ASN A 84 14.44 -1.90 15.71
C ASN A 84 14.76 -0.63 16.52
N ALA A 85 13.79 0.05 17.12
CA ALA A 85 14.02 1.30 17.83
C ALA A 85 15.07 1.18 18.94
N ALA A 86 15.04 0.11 19.74
CA ALA A 86 16.04 -0.17 20.76
C ALA A 86 17.47 -0.28 20.21
N ARG A 87 17.63 -0.81 18.99
CA ARG A 87 18.94 -0.98 18.36
C ARG A 87 19.56 0.35 17.91
N PHE A 88 18.72 1.33 17.59
CA PHE A 88 19.14 2.64 17.09
C PHE A 88 18.98 3.76 18.12
N ASN A 89 18.45 3.44 19.32
CA ASN A 89 17.94 4.42 20.28
C ASN A 89 16.97 5.42 19.62
N ALA A 90 16.14 4.94 18.68
CA ALA A 90 15.33 5.79 17.82
C ALA A 90 14.02 6.21 18.49
N LEU A 91 13.60 7.45 18.23
CA LEU A 91 12.22 7.86 18.43
C LEU A 91 11.35 7.20 17.36
N ILE A 92 10.18 6.70 17.73
CA ILE A 92 9.21 6.19 16.76
C ILE A 92 8.12 7.23 16.60
N VAL A 93 7.76 7.55 15.37
CA VAL A 93 6.64 8.42 15.03
C VAL A 93 5.78 7.75 13.97
N TYR A 94 4.48 7.70 14.16
CA TYR A 94 3.50 7.35 13.13
C TYR A 94 2.68 8.60 12.83
N ILE A 95 2.63 9.04 11.57
CA ILE A 95 1.84 10.22 11.19
C ILE A 95 0.66 9.77 10.32
N GLU A 96 -0.55 10.09 10.76
CA GLU A 96 -1.76 9.71 10.02
C GLU A 96 -1.94 10.58 8.78
N HIS A 97 -2.33 9.96 7.67
CA HIS A 97 -2.59 10.67 6.43
C HIS A 97 -3.88 11.49 6.54
N ARG A 98 -3.89 12.72 6.01
CA ARG A 98 -5.11 13.54 5.90
C ARG A 98 -6.26 12.75 5.25
N TYR A 99 -7.49 12.98 5.70
CA TYR A 99 -8.74 12.28 5.33
C TYR A 99 -8.89 10.84 5.83
N TYR A 100 -7.88 10.26 6.48
CA TYR A 100 -7.96 8.91 7.03
C TYR A 100 -7.91 8.92 8.55
N GLY A 101 -8.57 7.92 9.15
CA GLY A 101 -8.67 7.78 10.60
C GLY A 101 -9.41 8.94 11.26
N GLU A 102 -8.70 9.65 12.13
CA GLU A 102 -9.19 10.83 12.87
C GLU A 102 -8.67 12.14 12.28
N SER A 103 -7.76 12.08 11.31
CA SER A 103 -7.16 13.23 10.63
C SER A 103 -8.05 13.78 9.52
N VAL A 104 -9.25 14.22 9.88
CA VAL A 104 -10.31 14.55 8.93
C VAL A 104 -10.55 16.06 8.86
N PRO A 105 -10.31 16.70 7.69
CA PRO A 105 -10.66 18.10 7.49
C PRO A 105 -12.17 18.37 7.57
N PHE A 106 -12.56 19.63 7.76
CA PHE A 106 -13.97 20.06 7.81
C PHE A 106 -14.82 19.45 8.94
N GLY A 107 -14.17 18.91 9.98
CA GLY A 107 -14.80 18.51 11.25
C GLY A 107 -15.49 17.15 11.25
N SER A 108 -15.91 16.62 10.10
CA SER A 108 -16.47 15.26 10.04
C SER A 108 -16.17 14.57 8.70
N ARG A 109 -16.21 13.24 8.72
CA ARG A 109 -16.00 12.42 7.51
C ARG A 109 -17.05 12.70 6.45
N GLU A 110 -18.32 12.76 6.84
CA GLU A 110 -19.41 13.07 5.92
C GLU A 110 -19.17 14.41 5.21
N GLU A 111 -18.74 15.43 5.96
CA GLU A 111 -18.45 16.74 5.43
C GLU A 111 -17.17 16.78 4.58
N ALA A 112 -16.14 15.99 4.92
CA ALA A 112 -14.90 15.91 4.13
C ALA A 112 -15.09 15.23 2.77
N PHE A 113 -15.95 14.20 2.72
CA PHE A 113 -16.22 13.41 1.51
C PHE A 113 -17.48 13.84 0.76
N ARG A 114 -18.08 14.98 1.14
CA ARG A 114 -19.37 15.44 0.60
C ARG A 114 -19.35 15.73 -0.89
N ASN A 115 -18.24 16.25 -1.41
CA ASN A 115 -18.11 16.63 -2.82
C ASN A 115 -16.65 16.79 -3.24
N ALA A 116 -16.42 16.89 -4.55
CA ALA A 116 -15.10 17.06 -5.15
C ALA A 116 -14.35 18.31 -4.70
N TYR A 117 -15.05 19.41 -4.39
CA TYR A 117 -14.40 20.63 -3.89
C TYR A 117 -13.68 20.36 -2.57
N ARG A 118 -14.34 19.64 -1.65
CA ARG A 118 -13.74 19.30 -0.36
C ARG A 118 -12.77 18.14 -0.46
N MET A 119 -13.00 17.17 -1.33
CA MET A 119 -12.06 16.07 -1.54
C MET A 119 -10.80 16.54 -2.30
N GLY A 120 -10.82 17.71 -2.93
CA GLY A 120 -9.66 18.32 -3.61
C GLY A 120 -8.38 18.42 -2.78
N TYR A 121 -8.49 18.54 -1.45
CA TYR A 121 -7.32 18.58 -0.56
C TYR A 121 -6.79 17.19 -0.16
N LEU A 122 -7.46 16.11 -0.59
CA LEU A 122 -6.97 14.74 -0.48
C LEU A 122 -6.08 14.42 -1.70
N ASN A 123 -4.80 14.73 -1.56
CA ASN A 123 -3.77 14.36 -2.51
C ASN A 123 -2.39 14.20 -1.84
N SER A 124 -1.48 13.56 -2.55
CA SER A 124 -0.15 13.16 -2.10
C SER A 124 0.74 14.37 -1.81
N ALA A 125 0.70 15.40 -2.65
CA ALA A 125 1.52 16.61 -2.44
C ALA A 125 1.17 17.29 -1.11
N GLN A 126 -0.14 17.40 -0.83
CA GLN A 126 -0.63 17.95 0.44
C GLN A 126 -0.23 17.08 1.63
N ALA A 127 -0.34 15.75 1.51
CA ALA A 127 0.08 14.82 2.56
C ALA A 127 1.59 14.88 2.82
N LEU A 128 2.43 15.04 1.78
CA LEU A 128 3.87 15.21 1.97
C LEU A 128 4.20 16.52 2.71
N ALA A 129 3.52 17.62 2.38
CA ALA A 129 3.68 18.88 3.10
C ALA A 129 3.23 18.76 4.56
N ASP A 130 2.14 18.03 4.83
CA ASP A 130 1.70 17.74 6.18
C ASP A 130 2.78 17.04 7.03
N TYR A 131 3.35 15.98 6.48
CA TYR A 131 4.42 15.24 7.16
C TYR A 131 5.63 16.11 7.41
N ALA A 132 5.96 17.03 6.50
CA ALA A 132 7.07 17.95 6.66
C ALA A 132 6.85 18.91 7.84
N GLU A 133 5.66 19.50 7.95
CA GLU A 133 5.31 20.38 9.08
C GLU A 133 5.34 19.65 10.41
N ILE A 134 4.71 18.47 10.50
CA ILE A 134 4.70 17.66 11.74
C ILE A 134 6.12 17.25 12.14
N MET A 135 6.95 16.82 11.18
CA MET A 135 8.34 16.46 11.48
C MET A 135 9.15 17.66 11.97
N ALA A 136 8.94 18.84 11.38
CA ALA A 136 9.61 20.06 11.82
C ALA A 136 9.17 20.46 13.24
N ASP A 137 7.88 20.40 13.53
CA ASP A 137 7.31 20.67 14.86
C ASP A 137 7.88 19.70 15.92
N ILE A 138 7.88 18.40 15.63
CA ILE A 138 8.47 17.38 16.52
C ILE A 138 9.95 17.68 16.79
N LYS A 139 10.74 17.98 15.75
CA LYS A 139 12.17 18.28 15.92
C LYS A 139 12.40 19.53 16.76
N ASN A 140 11.56 20.55 16.62
CA ASN A 140 11.66 21.77 17.41
C ASN A 140 11.27 21.53 18.88
N ASN A 141 10.11 20.90 19.11
CA ASN A 141 9.58 20.64 20.45
C ASN A 141 10.48 19.70 21.27
N LEU A 142 11.18 18.78 20.59
CA LEU A 142 12.10 17.82 21.22
C LEU A 142 13.57 18.27 21.22
N GLN A 143 13.87 19.51 20.79
CA GLN A 143 15.24 20.04 20.64
C GLN A 143 16.15 19.08 19.86
N ALA A 144 15.60 18.47 18.80
CA ALA A 144 16.18 17.41 18.01
C ALA A 144 16.54 17.89 16.59
N SER A 145 16.95 19.16 16.43
CA SER A 145 17.22 19.79 15.13
C SER A 145 18.21 19.02 14.26
N HIS A 146 19.24 18.42 14.87
CA HIS A 146 20.24 17.58 14.19
C HIS A 146 19.88 16.08 14.15
N SER A 147 18.80 15.64 14.79
CA SER A 147 18.43 14.22 14.75
C SER A 147 18.11 13.81 13.30
N PRO A 148 18.78 12.76 12.78
CA PRO A 148 18.50 12.27 11.44
C PRO A 148 17.17 11.52 11.42
N VAL A 149 16.36 11.78 10.40
CA VAL A 149 15.05 11.14 10.23
C VAL A 149 15.12 10.08 9.15
N ILE A 150 14.62 8.87 9.42
CA ILE A 150 14.39 7.83 8.41
C ILE A 150 12.89 7.67 8.23
N VAL A 151 12.40 7.93 7.02
CA VAL A 151 10.98 7.74 6.69
C VAL A 151 10.73 6.34 6.16
N ILE A 152 9.67 5.70 6.62
CA ILE A 152 9.31 4.33 6.26
C ILE A 152 7.85 4.32 5.80
N GLY A 153 7.54 3.48 4.81
CA GLY A 153 6.16 3.27 4.41
C GLY A 153 5.95 2.01 3.59
N ALA A 154 4.71 1.53 3.60
CA ALA A 154 4.22 0.35 2.91
C ALA A 154 3.30 0.75 1.75
N SER A 155 3.38 0.10 0.59
CA SER A 155 2.46 0.34 -0.53
C SER A 155 2.45 1.82 -0.97
N TYR A 156 1.29 2.48 -1.00
CA TYR A 156 1.18 3.94 -1.17
C TYR A 156 1.99 4.72 -0.13
N GLY A 157 2.02 4.28 1.13
CA GLY A 157 2.92 4.85 2.14
C GLY A 157 4.40 4.72 1.76
N GLY A 158 4.78 3.64 1.06
CA GLY A 158 6.13 3.46 0.51
C GLY A 158 6.41 4.44 -0.64
N MET A 159 5.41 4.70 -1.48
CA MET A 159 5.50 5.74 -2.51
C MET A 159 5.71 7.10 -1.86
N LEU A 160 4.89 7.43 -0.85
CA LEU A 160 5.03 8.65 -0.04
C LEU A 160 6.42 8.75 0.62
N ALA A 161 6.95 7.68 1.22
CA ALA A 161 8.28 7.68 1.84
C ALA A 161 9.38 7.97 0.81
N SER A 162 9.31 7.34 -0.37
CA SER A 162 10.27 7.60 -1.44
C SER A 162 10.17 9.04 -1.96
N TRP A 163 8.97 9.54 -2.22
CA TRP A 163 8.73 10.89 -2.71
C TRP A 163 9.06 11.95 -1.66
N PHE A 164 8.82 11.68 -0.39
CA PHE A 164 9.21 12.54 0.72
C PHE A 164 10.72 12.72 0.75
N ARG A 165 11.50 11.64 0.60
CA ARG A 165 12.97 11.75 0.53
C ARG A 165 13.44 12.56 -0.70
N LEU A 166 12.74 12.47 -1.82
CA LEU A 166 13.07 13.26 -3.02
C LEU A 166 12.73 14.75 -2.88
N LYS A 167 11.61 15.09 -2.23
CA LYS A 167 11.10 16.47 -2.11
C LYS A 167 11.59 17.20 -0.87
N TYR A 168 11.76 16.49 0.23
CA TYR A 168 12.19 17.01 1.53
C TYR A 168 13.50 16.35 2.02
N PRO A 169 14.58 16.32 1.20
CA PRO A 169 15.83 15.68 1.59
C PRO A 169 16.55 16.37 2.77
N HIS A 170 16.14 17.59 3.11
CA HIS A 170 16.60 18.35 4.27
C HIS A 170 15.93 17.91 5.59
N LEU A 171 14.77 17.21 5.52
CA LEU A 171 14.09 16.67 6.70
C LEU A 171 14.36 15.18 6.90
N ALA A 172 14.30 14.38 5.84
CA ALA A 172 14.52 12.94 5.90
C ALA A 172 15.90 12.54 5.37
N LEU A 173 16.77 11.96 6.19
CA LEU A 173 18.10 11.45 5.78
C LEU A 173 17.99 10.30 4.77
N GLY A 174 16.98 9.44 4.89
CA GLY A 174 16.76 8.30 4.00
C GLY A 174 15.34 7.75 4.09
N ALA A 175 14.99 6.89 3.14
CA ALA A 175 13.68 6.26 3.04
C ALA A 175 13.76 4.73 2.89
N LEU A 176 12.86 4.01 3.58
CA LEU A 176 12.53 2.62 3.29
C LEU A 176 11.13 2.56 2.66
N ALA A 177 11.10 2.38 1.35
CA ALA A 177 9.91 2.32 0.52
C ALA A 177 9.58 0.86 0.21
N SER A 178 8.76 0.25 1.06
CA SER A 178 8.40 -1.16 0.96
C SER A 178 7.21 -1.38 0.03
N SER A 179 7.39 -2.26 -0.95
CA SER A 179 6.43 -2.64 -1.98
C SER A 179 5.75 -1.43 -2.62
N ALA A 180 6.54 -0.41 -2.93
CA ALA A 180 6.08 0.87 -3.46
C ALA A 180 6.01 0.83 -5.00
N PRO A 181 4.81 0.81 -5.61
CA PRO A 181 4.65 0.71 -7.06
C PRO A 181 4.87 2.06 -7.78
N VAL A 182 6.01 2.72 -7.54
CA VAL A 182 6.33 4.06 -8.07
C VAL A 182 6.44 4.13 -9.61
N LEU A 183 6.55 2.97 -10.27
CA LEU A 183 6.63 2.84 -11.73
C LEU A 183 5.30 2.40 -12.36
N TYR A 184 4.21 2.25 -11.61
CA TYR A 184 2.92 1.79 -12.15
C TYR A 184 2.04 2.97 -12.62
N PHE A 185 2.62 3.87 -13.42
CA PHE A 185 1.97 5.05 -13.99
C PHE A 185 2.27 5.16 -15.48
N ASP A 186 1.43 5.92 -16.21
CA ASP A 186 1.54 6.10 -17.65
C ASP A 186 1.66 4.77 -18.41
N ASN A 187 2.74 4.58 -19.16
CA ASN A 187 3.06 3.35 -19.87
C ASN A 187 4.40 2.75 -19.40
N ILE A 188 4.86 3.11 -18.20
CA ILE A 188 6.15 2.68 -17.66
C ILE A 188 6.13 1.16 -17.40
N THR A 189 5.05 0.69 -16.77
CA THR A 189 4.80 -0.72 -16.48
C THR A 189 3.64 -1.23 -17.35
N PRO A 190 3.73 -2.43 -17.96
CA PRO A 190 2.61 -3.02 -18.68
C PRO A 190 1.35 -3.11 -17.83
N SER A 191 0.20 -2.74 -18.40
CA SER A 191 -1.06 -2.64 -17.66
C SER A 191 -1.49 -3.98 -17.03
N ASP A 192 -1.15 -5.09 -17.66
CA ASP A 192 -1.48 -6.46 -17.24
C ASP A 192 -0.45 -7.12 -16.30
N ALA A 193 0.65 -6.42 -15.97
CA ALA A 193 1.73 -6.99 -15.17
C ALA A 193 1.27 -7.43 -13.77
N PHE A 194 0.38 -6.65 -13.14
CA PHE A 194 -0.24 -6.99 -11.86
C PHE A 194 -0.93 -8.36 -11.88
N TYR A 195 -1.86 -8.57 -12.83
CA TYR A 195 -2.59 -9.84 -12.95
C TYR A 195 -1.72 -10.98 -13.49
N SER A 196 -0.66 -10.67 -14.23
CA SER A 196 0.33 -11.64 -14.69
C SER A 196 1.10 -12.25 -13.52
N ILE A 197 1.52 -11.44 -12.54
CA ILE A 197 2.17 -11.95 -11.31
C ILE A 197 1.21 -12.83 -10.50
N ILE A 198 -0.05 -12.41 -10.33
CA ILE A 198 -1.06 -13.24 -9.64
C ILE A 198 -1.21 -14.58 -10.36
N THR A 199 -1.39 -14.54 -11.68
CA THR A 199 -1.54 -15.73 -12.51
C THR A 199 -0.34 -16.68 -12.35
N LYS A 200 0.88 -16.13 -12.39
CA LYS A 200 2.11 -16.89 -12.19
C LYS A 200 2.14 -17.56 -10.81
N SER A 201 1.75 -16.85 -9.76
CA SER A 201 1.72 -17.41 -8.39
C SER A 201 0.79 -18.61 -8.27
N PHE A 202 -0.42 -18.54 -8.80
CA PHE A 202 -1.35 -19.67 -8.81
C PHE A 202 -0.84 -20.82 -9.69
N ARG A 203 -0.34 -20.52 -10.89
CA ARG A 203 0.15 -21.52 -11.84
C ARG A 203 1.34 -22.32 -11.32
N GLU A 204 2.32 -21.64 -10.74
CA GLU A 204 3.50 -22.29 -10.13
C GLU A 204 3.15 -23.09 -8.88
N THR A 205 2.02 -22.78 -8.23
CA THR A 205 1.53 -23.54 -7.08
C THR A 205 0.80 -24.80 -7.52
N SER A 206 -0.10 -24.69 -8.50
CA SER A 206 -0.78 -25.84 -9.11
C SER A 206 -1.34 -25.46 -10.48
N GLU A 207 -0.92 -26.19 -11.52
CA GLU A 207 -1.47 -26.04 -12.87
C GLU A 207 -2.96 -26.43 -12.90
N SER A 208 -3.37 -27.44 -12.13
CA SER A 208 -4.77 -27.88 -12.03
C SER A 208 -5.67 -26.79 -11.43
N CYS A 209 -5.22 -26.18 -10.33
CA CYS A 209 -5.87 -25.04 -9.70
C CYS A 209 -6.01 -23.86 -10.66
N TYR A 210 -4.91 -23.47 -11.33
CA TYR A 210 -4.90 -22.41 -12.33
C TYR A 210 -5.89 -22.67 -13.47
N GLN A 211 -5.91 -23.88 -14.04
CA GLN A 211 -6.83 -24.24 -15.13
C GLN A 211 -8.28 -24.25 -14.67
N THR A 212 -8.55 -24.70 -13.43
CA THR A 212 -9.90 -24.72 -12.85
C THR A 212 -10.42 -23.30 -12.65
N ILE A 213 -9.62 -22.39 -12.10
CA ILE A 213 -9.97 -20.97 -11.96
C ILE A 213 -10.24 -20.37 -13.34
N ARG A 214 -9.33 -20.56 -14.31
CA ARG A 214 -9.47 -19.99 -15.65
C ARG A 214 -10.74 -20.45 -16.38
N ARG A 215 -11.12 -21.73 -16.24
CA ARG A 215 -12.35 -22.29 -16.82
C ARG A 215 -13.61 -21.84 -16.07
N SER A 216 -13.52 -21.54 -14.78
CA SER A 216 -14.67 -21.20 -13.96
C SER A 216 -15.45 -19.98 -14.47
N TRP A 217 -14.76 -19.02 -15.08
CA TRP A 217 -15.39 -17.79 -15.56
C TRP A 217 -16.46 -18.03 -16.62
N SER A 218 -16.16 -18.85 -17.63
CA SER A 218 -17.13 -19.21 -18.68
C SER A 218 -18.24 -20.12 -18.15
N VAL A 219 -17.94 -20.95 -17.14
CA VAL A 219 -18.97 -21.76 -16.46
C VAL A 219 -19.95 -20.85 -15.72
N ILE A 220 -19.47 -19.82 -15.00
CA ILE A 220 -20.32 -18.84 -14.33
C ILE A 220 -21.22 -18.13 -15.36
N ASP A 221 -20.67 -17.68 -16.49
CA ASP A 221 -21.46 -17.06 -17.57
C ASP A 221 -22.53 -17.99 -18.12
N SER A 222 -22.17 -19.25 -18.38
CA SER A 222 -23.09 -20.25 -18.90
C SER A 222 -24.23 -20.56 -17.93
N TYR A 223 -23.99 -20.53 -16.61
CA TYR A 223 -25.06 -20.67 -15.62
C TYR A 223 -25.93 -19.42 -15.61
N ALA A 224 -25.32 -18.23 -15.57
CA ALA A 224 -26.03 -16.97 -15.49
C ALA A 224 -26.94 -16.68 -16.70
N SER A 225 -26.62 -17.23 -17.88
CA SER A 225 -27.45 -17.08 -19.08
C SER A 225 -28.71 -17.96 -19.09
N GLN A 226 -28.84 -18.93 -18.19
CA GLN A 226 -30.00 -19.81 -18.11
C GLN A 226 -31.15 -19.19 -17.28
N PRO A 227 -32.41 -19.60 -17.51
CA PRO A 227 -33.51 -19.27 -16.62
C PRO A 227 -33.18 -19.66 -15.17
N TRP A 228 -33.37 -18.75 -14.23
CA TRP A 228 -33.05 -18.93 -12.79
C TRP A 228 -31.55 -19.16 -12.49
N GLY A 229 -30.66 -18.97 -13.46
CA GLY A 229 -29.22 -19.19 -13.34
C GLY A 229 -28.56 -18.45 -12.19
N LEU A 230 -28.91 -17.18 -11.99
CA LEU A 230 -28.41 -16.38 -10.87
C LEU A 230 -28.87 -16.89 -9.50
N SER A 231 -30.07 -17.46 -9.41
CA SER A 231 -30.57 -18.10 -8.17
C SER A 231 -29.79 -19.38 -7.86
N VAL A 232 -29.50 -20.18 -8.89
CA VAL A 232 -28.65 -21.38 -8.75
C VAL A 232 -27.24 -21.00 -8.31
N LEU A 233 -26.63 -19.98 -8.91
CA LEU A 233 -25.33 -19.46 -8.48
C LEU A 233 -25.38 -18.93 -7.04
N SER A 234 -26.43 -18.20 -6.68
CA SER A 234 -26.63 -17.68 -5.33
C SER A 234 -26.65 -18.80 -4.28
N SER A 235 -27.34 -19.90 -4.60
CA SER A 235 -27.39 -21.09 -3.75
C SER A 235 -26.04 -21.81 -3.68
N LYS A 236 -25.39 -22.08 -4.83
CA LYS A 236 -24.09 -22.78 -4.91
C LYS A 236 -23.01 -22.05 -4.12
N PHE A 237 -22.97 -20.72 -4.20
CA PHE A 237 -21.96 -19.90 -3.52
C PHE A 237 -22.37 -19.41 -2.14
N ARG A 238 -23.57 -19.78 -1.66
CA ARG A 238 -24.15 -19.32 -0.38
C ARG A 238 -23.98 -17.81 -0.22
N THR A 239 -24.52 -17.07 -1.17
CA THR A 239 -24.44 -15.60 -1.18
C THR A 239 -25.27 -15.02 -0.04
N CYS A 240 -24.89 -13.85 0.48
CA CYS A 240 -25.62 -13.21 1.57
C CYS A 240 -26.96 -12.62 1.07
N TYR A 241 -26.96 -12.12 -0.16
CA TYR A 241 -28.14 -11.67 -0.88
C TYR A 241 -28.20 -12.31 -2.28
N PRO A 242 -29.38 -12.45 -2.89
CA PRO A 242 -29.50 -12.92 -4.27
C PRO A 242 -28.65 -12.06 -5.23
N LEU A 243 -27.95 -12.70 -6.16
CA LEU A 243 -27.12 -12.01 -7.15
C LEU A 243 -28.00 -11.26 -8.15
N ASN A 244 -27.71 -9.98 -8.40
CA ASN A 244 -28.36 -9.24 -9.49
C ASN A 244 -27.68 -9.47 -10.84
N SER A 245 -26.40 -9.83 -10.83
CA SER A 245 -25.62 -10.12 -12.03
C SER A 245 -24.48 -11.11 -11.75
N ALA A 246 -24.02 -11.82 -12.78
CA ALA A 246 -22.83 -12.67 -12.68
C ALA A 246 -21.58 -11.86 -12.28
N SER A 247 -21.52 -10.59 -12.69
CA SER A 247 -20.41 -9.69 -12.40
C SER A 247 -20.21 -9.46 -10.90
N GLU A 248 -21.26 -9.52 -10.07
CA GLU A 248 -21.12 -9.44 -8.61
C GLU A 248 -20.30 -10.60 -8.04
N LEU A 249 -20.65 -11.84 -8.43
CA LEU A 249 -19.91 -13.03 -8.03
C LEU A 249 -18.47 -13.00 -8.55
N LYS A 250 -18.29 -12.64 -9.81
CA LYS A 250 -16.96 -12.63 -10.43
C LYS A 250 -16.01 -11.61 -9.80
N LYS A 251 -16.49 -10.40 -9.50
CA LYS A 251 -15.71 -9.37 -8.80
C LYS A 251 -15.27 -9.83 -7.41
N GLU A 252 -16.14 -10.56 -6.69
CA GLU A 252 -15.77 -11.10 -5.38
C GLU A 252 -14.73 -12.22 -5.49
N LEU A 253 -14.88 -13.15 -6.44
CA LEU A 253 -13.90 -14.19 -6.71
C LEU A 253 -12.54 -13.60 -7.14
N GLU A 254 -12.57 -12.61 -8.02
CA GLU A 254 -11.37 -11.88 -8.46
C GLU A 254 -10.66 -11.24 -7.25
N SER A 255 -11.41 -10.55 -6.39
CA SER A 255 -10.90 -9.96 -5.15
C SER A 255 -10.26 -11.01 -4.24
N ILE A 256 -10.89 -12.19 -4.07
CA ILE A 256 -10.33 -13.31 -3.30
C ILE A 256 -8.98 -13.73 -3.86
N TYR A 257 -8.85 -13.95 -5.17
CA TYR A 257 -7.60 -14.39 -5.79
C TYR A 257 -6.50 -13.32 -5.72
N VAL A 258 -6.87 -12.05 -5.90
CA VAL A 258 -5.93 -10.91 -5.75
C VAL A 258 -5.39 -10.87 -4.33
N VAL A 259 -6.25 -10.87 -3.31
CA VAL A 259 -5.83 -10.84 -1.89
C VAL A 259 -5.00 -12.07 -1.53
N THR A 260 -5.42 -13.25 -2.00
CA THR A 260 -4.72 -14.52 -1.78
C THR A 260 -3.27 -14.46 -2.28
N SER A 261 -3.05 -13.92 -3.48
CA SER A 261 -1.68 -13.78 -4.02
C SER A 261 -0.90 -12.67 -3.33
N GLN A 262 -1.52 -11.50 -3.13
CA GLN A 262 -0.85 -10.33 -2.57
C GLN A 262 -0.32 -10.59 -1.14
N PHE A 263 -1.10 -11.28 -0.32
CA PHE A 263 -0.77 -11.62 1.07
C PHE A 263 -0.50 -13.11 1.27
N ASN A 264 0.06 -13.77 0.26
CA ASN A 264 0.32 -15.21 0.28
C ASN A 264 1.15 -15.65 1.49
N GLN A 265 2.25 -14.97 1.80
CA GLN A 265 3.14 -15.27 2.92
C GLN A 265 2.81 -14.45 4.18
N PRO A 266 3.03 -15.00 5.39
CA PRO A 266 3.55 -16.34 5.69
C PRO A 266 2.47 -17.44 5.75
N ALA A 267 1.21 -17.12 5.42
CA ALA A 267 0.08 -18.02 5.60
C ALA A 267 -0.11 -19.08 4.50
N TYR A 268 0.72 -19.02 3.45
CA TYR A 268 0.63 -19.83 2.22
C TYR A 268 -0.79 -19.87 1.65
N LEU A 269 -1.42 -18.70 1.52
CA LEU A 269 -2.84 -18.60 1.11
C LEU A 269 -3.10 -19.20 -0.27
N VAL A 270 -2.19 -19.01 -1.23
CA VAL A 270 -2.33 -19.59 -2.58
C VAL A 270 -2.33 -21.11 -2.50
N ASN A 271 -1.43 -21.70 -1.69
CA ASN A 271 -1.41 -23.14 -1.46
C ASN A 271 -2.70 -23.64 -0.82
N ARG A 272 -3.24 -22.91 0.17
CA ARG A 272 -4.50 -23.28 0.83
C ARG A 272 -5.69 -23.27 -0.12
N VAL A 273 -5.81 -22.22 -0.93
CA VAL A 273 -6.89 -22.07 -1.92
C VAL A 273 -6.77 -23.14 -3.01
N CYS A 274 -5.55 -23.39 -3.51
CA CYS A 274 -5.33 -24.42 -4.53
C CYS A 274 -5.50 -25.84 -4.00
N ALA A 275 -5.05 -26.15 -2.79
CA ALA A 275 -5.30 -27.45 -2.16
C ALA A 275 -6.81 -27.72 -2.04
N ALA A 276 -7.60 -26.72 -1.63
CA ALA A 276 -9.06 -26.86 -1.57
C ALA A 276 -9.69 -27.14 -2.95
N ILE A 277 -9.18 -26.55 -4.02
CA ILE A 277 -9.64 -26.84 -5.39
C ILE A 277 -9.25 -28.27 -5.80
N ASP A 278 -7.99 -28.64 -5.61
CA ASP A 278 -7.43 -29.89 -6.15
C ASP A 278 -7.88 -31.13 -5.37
N GLU A 279 -8.04 -31.02 -4.04
CA GLU A 279 -8.45 -32.13 -3.16
C GLU A 279 -9.96 -32.42 -3.24
N THR A 280 -10.75 -31.49 -3.77
CA THR A 280 -12.20 -31.66 -3.90
C THR A 280 -12.53 -32.67 -5.01
N GLN A 281 -12.95 -33.87 -4.59
CA GLN A 281 -13.25 -35.04 -5.44
C GLN A 281 -14.60 -34.91 -6.18
N THR A 282 -14.66 -34.01 -7.16
CA THR A 282 -15.80 -33.83 -8.07
C THR A 282 -15.33 -33.29 -9.42
N ASP A 283 -16.15 -33.41 -10.45
CA ASP A 283 -15.93 -32.72 -11.74
C ASP A 283 -16.68 -31.38 -11.83
N ASP A 284 -17.53 -31.04 -10.84
CA ASP A 284 -18.22 -29.75 -10.76
C ASP A 284 -17.23 -28.62 -10.44
N ILE A 285 -16.84 -27.87 -11.47
CA ILE A 285 -15.94 -26.72 -11.37
C ILE A 285 -16.45 -25.69 -10.35
N LEU A 286 -17.75 -25.39 -10.32
CA LEU A 286 -18.28 -24.38 -9.39
C LEU A 286 -18.20 -24.85 -7.94
N PHE A 287 -18.33 -26.15 -7.69
CA PHE A 287 -18.16 -26.71 -6.35
C PHE A 287 -16.69 -26.61 -5.88
N LYS A 288 -15.71 -26.87 -6.77
CA LYS A 288 -14.29 -26.65 -6.46
C LYS A 288 -13.97 -25.19 -6.16
N ILE A 289 -14.53 -24.27 -6.94
CA ILE A 289 -14.33 -22.83 -6.72
C ILE A 289 -14.97 -22.39 -5.39
N PHE A 290 -16.15 -22.93 -5.05
CA PHE A 290 -16.74 -22.68 -3.74
C PHE A 290 -15.88 -23.22 -2.59
N ALA A 291 -15.24 -24.39 -2.73
CA ALA A 291 -14.28 -24.89 -1.75
C ALA A 291 -13.12 -23.92 -1.52
N ALA A 292 -12.59 -23.32 -2.60
CA ALA A 292 -11.59 -22.25 -2.51
C ALA A 292 -12.10 -21.01 -1.75
N VAL A 293 -13.34 -20.57 -1.99
CA VAL A 293 -13.97 -19.45 -1.28
C VAL A 293 -14.07 -19.72 0.22
N VAL A 294 -14.44 -20.95 0.60
CA VAL A 294 -14.51 -21.39 2.01
C VAL A 294 -13.10 -21.45 2.62
N ALA A 295 -12.12 -21.99 1.89
CA ALA A 295 -10.74 -22.10 2.37
C ALA A 295 -10.08 -20.73 2.63
N PHE A 296 -10.45 -19.72 1.83
CA PHE A 296 -10.01 -18.34 2.02
C PHE A 296 -10.71 -17.64 3.19
N ASN A 297 -12.05 -17.67 3.24
CA ASN A 297 -12.83 -16.91 4.22
C ASN A 297 -12.98 -17.61 5.58
N GLY A 298 -12.65 -18.90 5.68
CA GLY A 298 -13.02 -19.73 6.83
C GLY A 298 -14.53 -20.02 6.86
N ASN A 299 -15.02 -20.56 7.97
CA ASN A 299 -16.43 -20.93 8.09
C ASN A 299 -17.32 -19.71 8.35
N ASN A 300 -18.15 -19.34 7.36
CA ASN A 300 -19.12 -18.25 7.45
C ASN A 300 -20.53 -18.70 7.07
N ARG A 301 -21.54 -17.93 7.53
CA ARG A 301 -22.97 -18.18 7.20
C ARG A 301 -23.25 -17.96 5.71
N CYS A 302 -22.60 -16.96 5.11
CA CYS A 302 -22.64 -16.63 3.70
C CYS A 302 -21.29 -16.04 3.28
N TYR A 303 -20.98 -16.04 1.98
CA TYR A 303 -19.61 -15.77 1.50
C TYR A 303 -19.49 -14.60 0.52
N ILE A 304 -20.51 -14.41 -0.30
CA ILE A 304 -20.52 -13.37 -1.35
C ILE A 304 -21.43 -12.24 -0.90
N ASN A 305 -21.18 -11.03 -1.39
CA ASN A 305 -21.96 -9.81 -1.16
C ASN A 305 -22.42 -9.56 0.30
N PRO A 306 -21.55 -9.74 1.33
CA PRO A 306 -21.92 -9.41 2.69
C PRO A 306 -22.23 -7.92 2.84
N PRO A 307 -23.15 -7.53 3.74
CA PRO A 307 -23.40 -6.12 4.01
C PRO A 307 -22.16 -5.51 4.66
N THR A 308 -21.40 -4.73 3.90
CA THR A 308 -20.21 -4.03 4.39
C THR A 308 -20.44 -2.52 4.35
N PRO A 309 -20.31 -1.81 5.48
CA PRO A 309 -20.25 -0.35 5.46
C PRO A 309 -19.09 0.09 4.55
N GLU A 310 -19.32 1.08 3.68
CA GLU A 310 -18.24 1.60 2.85
C GLU A 310 -17.16 2.21 3.77
N SER A 311 -15.95 1.67 3.70
CA SER A 311 -14.86 2.13 4.53
C SER A 311 -14.28 3.43 3.99
N GLN A 312 -13.79 4.30 4.88
CA GLN A 312 -13.06 5.52 4.50
C GLN A 312 -11.89 5.25 3.55
N THR A 313 -11.24 4.10 3.69
CA THR A 313 -10.15 3.67 2.81
C THR A 313 -10.66 3.49 1.38
N VAL A 314 -11.81 2.85 1.20
CA VAL A 314 -12.40 2.66 -0.13
C VAL A 314 -12.81 4.00 -0.74
N THR A 315 -13.51 4.85 0.02
CA THR A 315 -13.97 6.16 -0.49
C THR A 315 -12.82 7.10 -0.82
N GLY A 316 -11.83 7.23 0.07
CA GLY A 316 -10.66 8.08 -0.12
C GLY A 316 -9.74 7.59 -1.22
N TRP A 317 -9.48 6.28 -1.29
CA TRP A 317 -8.61 5.74 -2.31
C TRP A 317 -9.24 5.83 -3.71
N LYS A 318 -10.55 5.58 -3.85
CA LYS A 318 -11.27 5.80 -5.12
C LYS A 318 -11.09 7.24 -5.61
N TRP A 319 -11.22 8.22 -4.72
CA TRP A 319 -10.96 9.61 -5.06
C TRP A 319 -9.52 9.86 -5.51
N GLN A 320 -8.53 9.37 -4.75
CA GLN A 320 -7.12 9.54 -5.12
C GLN A 320 -6.85 8.93 -6.50
N THR A 321 -7.40 7.76 -6.81
CA THR A 321 -7.27 7.14 -8.14
C THR A 321 -7.97 7.94 -9.25
N CYS A 322 -9.12 8.55 -8.93
CA CYS A 322 -9.85 9.40 -9.86
C CYS A 322 -9.33 10.85 -9.98
N SER A 323 -8.26 11.20 -9.25
CA SER A 323 -7.66 12.53 -9.30
C SER A 323 -6.20 12.47 -9.74
N GLU A 324 -5.32 11.85 -8.97
CA GLU A 324 -3.87 11.83 -9.22
C GLU A 324 -3.27 10.42 -9.39
N MET A 325 -3.77 9.41 -8.66
CA MET A 325 -3.23 8.05 -8.63
C MET A 325 -3.77 7.20 -9.79
N VAL A 326 -3.58 7.67 -11.03
CA VAL A 326 -4.03 6.94 -12.21
C VAL A 326 -3.09 5.77 -12.47
N ILE A 327 -3.38 4.65 -11.83
CA ILE A 327 -2.61 3.40 -11.91
C ILE A 327 -3.29 2.51 -12.96
N PRO A 328 -2.72 2.34 -14.18
CA PRO A 328 -3.38 1.73 -15.33
C PRO A 328 -3.36 0.20 -15.26
N ILE A 329 -3.87 -0.38 -14.17
CA ILE A 329 -4.01 -1.84 -14.04
C ILE A 329 -5.16 -2.32 -14.93
N GLY A 330 -4.85 -3.28 -15.80
CA GLY A 330 -5.82 -4.00 -16.62
C GLY A 330 -5.58 -5.50 -16.55
N VAL A 331 -6.51 -6.28 -17.09
CA VAL A 331 -6.40 -7.75 -17.18
C VAL A 331 -6.10 -8.15 -18.62
N GLY A 332 -4.92 -8.73 -18.84
CA GLY A 332 -4.49 -9.24 -20.15
C GLY A 332 -5.06 -10.62 -20.50
N GLU A 333 -4.98 -10.99 -21.79
CA GLU A 333 -5.52 -12.26 -22.32
C GLU A 333 -4.83 -13.52 -21.79
N ASN A 334 -3.56 -13.41 -21.41
CA ASN A 334 -2.74 -14.52 -20.93
C ASN A 334 -2.85 -14.77 -19.43
N THR A 335 -3.75 -14.07 -18.74
CA THR A 335 -3.97 -14.22 -17.30
C THR A 335 -4.96 -15.36 -17.00
N MET A 336 -5.08 -15.74 -15.73
CA MET A 336 -6.12 -16.69 -15.29
C MET A 336 -7.52 -16.06 -15.18
N PHE A 337 -7.65 -14.76 -15.46
CA PHE A 337 -8.85 -13.95 -15.29
C PHE A 337 -9.52 -13.65 -16.64
N GLN A 338 -10.72 -13.07 -16.61
CA GLN A 338 -11.36 -12.60 -17.85
C GLN A 338 -10.67 -11.34 -18.38
N PRO A 339 -10.34 -11.27 -19.67
CA PRO A 339 -9.71 -10.09 -20.25
C PRO A 339 -10.54 -8.84 -20.01
N ASN A 340 -9.89 -7.80 -19.48
CA ASN A 340 -10.46 -6.50 -19.19
C ASN A 340 -9.32 -5.47 -19.23
N PRO A 341 -8.78 -5.19 -20.43
CA PRO A 341 -7.65 -4.27 -20.57
C PRO A 341 -8.01 -2.88 -20.05
N PHE A 342 -7.03 -2.18 -19.49
CA PHE A 342 -7.21 -0.82 -19.02
C PHE A 342 -7.46 0.12 -20.20
N ASP A 343 -8.57 0.86 -20.17
CA ASP A 343 -8.89 1.91 -21.14
C ASP A 343 -8.97 3.27 -20.43
N LEU A 344 -8.04 4.16 -20.79
CA LEU A 344 -7.91 5.46 -20.14
C LEU A 344 -9.15 6.35 -20.35
N ASN A 345 -9.81 6.27 -21.52
CA ASN A 345 -10.99 7.09 -21.82
C ASN A 345 -12.19 6.66 -20.98
N THR A 346 -12.42 5.36 -20.87
CA THR A 346 -13.43 4.77 -19.99
C THR A 346 -13.16 5.18 -18.55
N PHE A 347 -11.92 5.04 -18.08
CA PHE A 347 -11.52 5.44 -16.73
C PHE A 347 -11.78 6.93 -16.46
N ILE A 348 -11.40 7.83 -17.39
CA ILE A 348 -11.68 9.27 -17.29
C ILE A 348 -13.19 9.52 -17.20
N ASN A 349 -13.99 8.90 -18.06
CA ASN A 349 -15.43 9.08 -18.09
C ASN A 349 -16.11 8.56 -16.81
N ASP A 350 -15.62 7.46 -16.25
CA ASP A 350 -16.09 6.94 -14.96
C ASP A 350 -15.84 7.92 -13.83
N CYS A 351 -14.62 8.47 -13.74
CA CYS A 351 -14.27 9.45 -12.71
C CYS A 351 -15.08 10.76 -12.85
N ILE A 352 -15.30 11.24 -14.08
CA ILE A 352 -16.15 12.41 -14.33
C ILE A 352 -17.59 12.12 -13.89
N ARG A 353 -18.13 10.93 -14.18
CA ARG A 353 -19.49 10.56 -13.77
C ARG A 353 -19.63 10.43 -12.26
N THR A 354 -18.65 9.84 -11.58
CA THR A 354 -18.71 9.59 -10.13
C THR A 354 -18.44 10.85 -9.31
N TYR A 355 -17.45 11.65 -9.71
CA TYR A 355 -16.93 12.74 -8.89
C TYR A 355 -17.01 14.12 -9.55
N GLY A 356 -17.35 14.21 -10.84
CA GLY A 356 -17.33 15.48 -11.58
C GLY A 356 -15.93 16.00 -11.86
N VAL A 357 -14.89 15.16 -11.73
CA VAL A 357 -13.49 15.54 -11.98
C VAL A 357 -12.86 14.62 -13.02
N ALA A 358 -12.07 15.21 -13.91
CA ALA A 358 -11.22 14.46 -14.82
C ALA A 358 -9.89 14.12 -14.11
N PRO A 359 -9.45 12.85 -14.10
CA PRO A 359 -8.17 12.48 -13.53
C PRO A 359 -7.02 13.10 -14.33
N ARG A 360 -5.87 13.29 -13.67
CA ARG A 360 -4.64 13.84 -14.27
C ARG A 360 -3.59 12.73 -14.42
N PRO A 361 -3.63 11.91 -15.48
CA PRO A 361 -2.81 10.70 -15.59
C PRO A 361 -1.29 10.95 -15.52
N HIS A 362 -0.84 12.10 -16.04
CA HIS A 362 0.58 12.45 -16.10
C HIS A 362 1.07 13.25 -14.88
N TRP A 363 0.20 13.52 -13.90
CA TRP A 363 0.56 14.40 -12.77
C TRP A 363 1.65 13.78 -11.90
N ILE A 364 1.49 12.52 -11.50
CA ILE A 364 2.47 11.83 -10.64
C ILE A 364 3.84 11.78 -11.31
N THR A 365 3.90 11.43 -12.60
CA THR A 365 5.17 11.34 -13.33
C THR A 365 5.80 12.69 -13.63
N SER A 366 4.99 13.76 -13.73
CA SER A 366 5.48 15.14 -13.83
C SER A 366 6.00 15.67 -12.50
N TYR A 367 5.32 15.36 -11.40
CA TYR A 367 5.61 15.94 -10.10
C TYR A 367 6.72 15.18 -9.35
N TYR A 368 6.74 13.85 -9.41
CA TYR A 368 7.70 12.99 -8.72
C TYR A 368 8.76 12.36 -9.64
N GLY A 369 8.60 12.48 -10.96
CA GLY A 369 9.41 11.79 -11.97
C GLY A 369 8.80 10.44 -12.39
N GLY A 370 9.27 9.85 -13.50
CA GLY A 370 8.76 8.53 -13.94
C GLY A 370 8.65 8.35 -15.45
N ASN A 371 8.40 9.41 -16.22
CA ASN A 371 8.00 9.23 -17.62
C ASN A 371 9.19 8.82 -18.52
N ARG A 372 9.06 7.67 -19.17
CA ARG A 372 10.07 7.07 -20.06
C ARG A 372 10.01 7.59 -21.51
N SER A 373 8.93 8.24 -21.95
CA SER A 373 8.76 8.66 -23.35
C SER A 373 9.10 10.12 -23.64
N ILE A 374 9.15 10.98 -22.62
CA ILE A 374 9.44 12.42 -22.78
C ILE A 374 10.71 12.85 -22.03
N LEU A 375 11.18 12.04 -21.06
CA LEU A 375 12.34 12.33 -20.23
C LEU A 375 13.28 11.12 -20.20
N GLN A 376 14.58 11.37 -20.07
CA GLN A 376 15.63 10.34 -19.96
C GLN A 376 15.23 9.24 -18.95
N ASP A 377 15.66 8.00 -19.18
CA ASP A 377 15.33 6.82 -18.36
C ASP A 377 15.21 7.15 -16.86
N PHE A 378 14.07 6.80 -16.24
CA PHE A 378 13.81 7.07 -14.81
C PHE A 378 14.99 6.74 -13.91
N ASN A 379 15.64 5.59 -14.15
CA ASN A 379 16.82 5.16 -13.42
C ASN A 379 18.00 6.13 -13.59
N PHE A 380 18.24 6.63 -14.81
CA PHE A 380 19.32 7.57 -15.09
C PHE A 380 19.13 8.90 -14.36
N ILE A 381 17.92 9.44 -14.38
CA ILE A 381 17.62 10.70 -13.68
C ILE A 381 17.70 10.47 -12.18
N LEU A 382 17.01 9.46 -11.64
CA LEU A 382 17.01 9.17 -10.21
C LEU A 382 18.41 8.88 -9.66
N GLN A 383 19.29 8.24 -10.44
CA GLN A 383 20.70 8.06 -10.07
C GLN A 383 21.45 9.38 -9.86
N LYS A 384 21.10 10.45 -10.59
CA LYS A 384 21.79 11.75 -10.53
C LYS A 384 21.31 12.64 -9.39
N PHE A 385 20.01 12.62 -9.05
CA PHE A 385 19.44 13.54 -8.06
C PHE A 385 18.98 12.84 -6.76
N GLY A 386 18.67 11.55 -6.83
CA GLY A 386 18.20 10.78 -5.68
C GLY A 386 19.33 10.27 -4.79
N SER A 387 19.02 10.02 -3.52
CA SER A 387 19.95 9.38 -2.58
C SER A 387 19.22 8.80 -1.38
N ASN A 388 19.80 7.75 -0.80
CA ASN A 388 19.37 7.10 0.43
C ASN A 388 17.92 6.60 0.38
N ILE A 389 17.61 5.77 -0.60
CA ILE A 389 16.29 5.13 -0.73
C ILE A 389 16.50 3.63 -0.87
N ILE A 390 15.82 2.86 -0.02
CA ILE A 390 15.65 1.42 -0.21
C ILE A 390 14.28 1.20 -0.83
N PHE A 391 14.23 0.49 -1.96
CA PHE A 391 13.00 -0.05 -2.51
C PHE A 391 12.96 -1.55 -2.24
N SER A 392 12.22 -1.98 -1.22
CA SER A 392 12.06 -3.41 -0.91
C SER A 392 10.85 -3.97 -1.64
N ASN A 393 10.97 -5.17 -2.24
CA ASN A 393 9.87 -5.80 -2.98
C ASN A 393 9.90 -7.33 -2.83
N GLY A 394 8.76 -7.89 -2.48
CA GLY A 394 8.53 -9.32 -2.62
C GLY A 394 8.06 -9.67 -4.04
N LEU A 395 8.71 -10.58 -4.74
CA LEU A 395 8.38 -10.92 -6.13
C LEU A 395 7.09 -11.75 -6.29
N ARG A 396 6.44 -12.14 -5.18
CA ARG A 396 5.07 -12.70 -5.17
C ARG A 396 4.00 -11.64 -4.98
N ASP A 397 4.39 -10.43 -4.56
CA ASP A 397 3.50 -9.29 -4.53
C ASP A 397 3.20 -8.81 -5.96
N PRO A 398 1.93 -8.77 -6.39
CA PRO A 398 1.55 -8.23 -7.68
C PRO A 398 1.99 -6.77 -7.90
N PHE A 399 2.12 -5.96 -6.85
CA PHE A 399 2.60 -4.58 -6.96
C PHE A 399 4.10 -4.46 -7.26
N SER A 400 4.88 -5.52 -7.05
CA SER A 400 6.30 -5.53 -7.41
C SER A 400 6.54 -5.29 -8.90
N ALA A 401 5.54 -5.54 -9.76
CA ALA A 401 5.57 -5.19 -11.18
C ALA A 401 5.87 -3.70 -11.42
N GLY A 402 5.38 -2.81 -10.55
CA GLY A 402 5.62 -1.37 -10.61
C GLY A 402 6.69 -0.88 -9.64
N GLY A 403 7.41 -1.79 -8.99
CA GLY A 403 8.46 -1.45 -8.04
C GLY A 403 9.82 -1.23 -8.72
N VAL A 404 10.77 -0.65 -7.98
CA VAL A 404 12.17 -0.65 -8.37
C VAL A 404 12.81 -1.96 -7.93
N LEU A 405 13.16 -2.82 -8.89
CA LEU A 405 13.65 -4.19 -8.62
C LEU A 405 15.17 -4.35 -8.72
N GLU A 406 15.87 -3.32 -9.20
CA GLU A 406 17.33 -3.31 -9.37
C GLU A 406 17.97 -2.10 -8.70
N HIS A 407 19.26 -2.19 -8.36
CA HIS A 407 19.98 -1.05 -7.82
C HIS A 407 20.12 0.05 -8.87
N ILE A 408 19.67 1.26 -8.53
CA ILE A 408 19.82 2.44 -9.39
C ILE A 408 21.15 3.14 -9.12
N SER A 409 21.64 3.10 -7.88
CA SER A 409 22.93 3.68 -7.50
C SER A 409 23.51 3.00 -6.26
N LYS A 410 24.66 3.48 -5.76
CA LYS A 410 25.21 3.03 -4.46
C LYS A 410 24.30 3.36 -3.29
N SER A 411 23.48 4.40 -3.38
CA SER A 411 22.61 4.90 -2.31
C SER A 411 21.12 4.67 -2.58
N ILE A 412 20.74 4.29 -3.80
CA ILE A 412 19.38 3.91 -4.19
C ILE A 412 19.35 2.41 -4.50
N ARG A 413 18.86 1.65 -3.54
CA ARG A 413 19.08 0.20 -3.43
C ARG A 413 17.74 -0.54 -3.53
N ALA A 414 17.56 -1.37 -4.56
CA ALA A 414 16.52 -2.39 -4.51
C ALA A 414 16.88 -3.53 -3.53
N VAL A 415 15.93 -4.03 -2.76
CA VAL A 415 16.06 -5.24 -1.93
C VAL A 415 14.89 -6.17 -2.27
N THR A 416 15.16 -7.19 -3.08
CA THR A 416 14.10 -8.08 -3.60
C THR A 416 14.15 -9.47 -2.98
N THR A 417 13.00 -10.11 -2.83
CA THR A 417 12.89 -11.50 -2.36
C THR A 417 11.97 -12.33 -3.24
N THR A 418 12.37 -13.56 -3.57
CA THR A 418 11.61 -14.43 -4.49
C THR A 418 10.24 -14.85 -3.94
N TYR A 419 10.12 -14.98 -2.63
CA TYR A 419 8.90 -15.48 -1.96
C TYR A 419 8.14 -14.38 -1.22
N GLY A 420 8.69 -13.16 -1.13
CA GLY A 420 8.07 -12.06 -0.40
C GLY A 420 6.68 -11.72 -0.93
N SER A 421 5.76 -11.52 0.00
CA SER A 421 4.44 -10.93 -0.23
C SER A 421 4.48 -9.43 0.07
N HIS A 422 3.33 -8.78 -0.10
CA HIS A 422 3.19 -7.34 0.01
C HIS A 422 3.62 -6.83 1.39
N CYS A 423 4.65 -5.97 1.41
CA CYS A 423 5.21 -5.28 2.57
C CYS A 423 5.65 -6.16 3.76
N LEU A 424 5.95 -7.43 3.51
CA LEU A 424 6.20 -8.40 4.58
C LEU A 424 7.42 -8.04 5.46
N ASP A 425 8.41 -7.36 4.90
CA ASP A 425 9.57 -6.82 5.61
C ASP A 425 9.20 -5.82 6.71
N LEU A 426 8.06 -5.13 6.58
CA LEU A 426 7.61 -4.16 7.58
C LEU A 426 6.75 -4.75 8.70
N PHE A 427 6.25 -5.98 8.53
CA PHE A 427 5.43 -6.63 9.56
C PHE A 427 6.23 -6.93 10.84
N PRO A 428 5.56 -7.10 11.99
CA PRO A 428 6.24 -7.46 13.23
C PRO A 428 7.04 -8.74 13.04
N LYS A 429 8.25 -8.75 13.60
CA LYS A 429 9.07 -9.95 13.64
C LYS A 429 8.33 -11.07 14.36
N SER A 430 8.50 -12.27 13.84
CA SER A 430 7.97 -13.51 14.39
C SER A 430 9.08 -14.54 14.44
N ASP A 431 9.07 -15.40 15.46
CA ASP A 431 10.02 -16.52 15.55
C ASP A 431 9.83 -17.54 14.41
N ASN A 432 8.67 -17.49 13.74
CA ASN A 432 8.36 -18.30 12.56
C ASN A 432 8.72 -17.62 11.24
N ASP A 433 9.34 -16.44 11.27
CA ASP A 433 9.75 -15.76 10.04
C ASP A 433 10.80 -16.61 9.30
N PRO A 434 10.64 -16.81 7.98
CA PRO A 434 11.60 -17.59 7.22
C PRO A 434 12.94 -16.85 7.13
N GLU A 435 14.04 -17.60 7.06
CA GLU A 435 15.41 -17.04 7.08
C GLU A 435 15.62 -15.95 6.01
N TRP A 436 15.03 -16.11 4.83
CA TRP A 436 15.12 -15.12 3.75
C TRP A 436 14.49 -13.76 4.12
N LEU A 437 13.41 -13.75 4.91
CA LEU A 437 12.75 -12.54 5.38
C LEU A 437 13.60 -11.84 6.44
N THR A 438 14.13 -12.62 7.39
CA THR A 438 15.09 -12.12 8.38
C THR A 438 16.34 -11.54 7.70
N LYS A 439 16.84 -12.19 6.64
CA LYS A 439 17.97 -11.71 5.85
C LYS A 439 17.65 -10.41 5.13
N GLN A 440 16.47 -10.28 4.52
CA GLN A 440 15.98 -9.04 3.90
C GLN A 440 16.00 -7.88 4.90
N ARG A 441 15.34 -8.04 6.05
CA ARG A 441 15.31 -7.01 7.12
C ARG A 441 16.73 -6.64 7.58
N ASN A 442 17.60 -7.62 7.74
CA ASN A 442 19.00 -7.37 8.13
C ASN A 442 19.83 -6.62 7.08
N ILE A 443 19.48 -6.70 5.80
CA ILE A 443 20.10 -5.91 4.73
C ILE A 443 19.61 -4.47 4.82
N GLU A 444 18.30 -4.25 4.96
CA GLU A 444 17.67 -2.93 5.12
C GLU A 444 18.28 -2.18 6.32
N LEU A 445 18.34 -2.84 7.48
CA LEU A 445 18.93 -2.29 8.71
C LEU A 445 20.42 -1.97 8.56
N ARG A 446 21.17 -2.78 7.81
CA ARG A 446 22.59 -2.50 7.52
C ARG A 446 22.76 -1.25 6.67
N ILE A 447 21.92 -1.08 5.66
CA ILE A 447 21.93 0.11 4.80
C ILE A 447 21.58 1.36 5.63
N ILE A 448 20.49 1.31 6.40
CA ILE A 448 20.08 2.42 7.29
C ILE A 448 21.18 2.77 8.29
N LYS A 449 21.79 1.76 8.93
CA LYS A 449 22.93 1.97 9.84
C LYS A 449 24.10 2.65 9.11
N GLY A 450 24.38 2.27 7.87
CA GLY A 450 25.40 2.89 7.05
C GLY A 450 25.13 4.39 6.83
N TRP A 451 23.90 4.76 6.47
CA TRP A 451 23.52 6.17 6.31
C TRP A 451 23.69 6.97 7.59
N LEU A 452 23.28 6.42 8.74
CA LEU A 452 23.43 7.08 10.04
C LEU A 452 24.91 7.28 10.39
N VAL A 453 25.76 6.28 10.18
CA VAL A 453 27.21 6.39 10.43
C VAL A 453 27.83 7.51 9.59
N THR A 454 27.53 7.56 8.29
CA THR A 454 28.00 8.64 7.41
C THR A 454 27.50 10.00 7.88
N TYR A 455 26.21 10.12 8.20
CA TYR A 455 25.62 11.37 8.68
C TYR A 455 26.32 11.92 9.93
N TYR A 456 26.56 11.08 10.94
CA TYR A 456 27.23 11.53 12.17
C TYR A 456 28.70 11.90 11.93
N ALA A 457 29.39 11.22 11.02
CA ALA A 457 30.75 11.58 10.63
C ALA A 457 30.80 12.94 9.93
N ASP A 458 29.90 13.17 8.97
CA ASP A 458 29.80 14.41 8.21
C ASP A 458 29.40 15.59 9.11
N LEU A 459 28.41 15.40 10.00
CA LEU A 459 27.98 16.43 10.95
C LEU A 459 29.13 16.84 11.89
N LYS A 460 29.89 15.87 12.39
CA LYS A 460 31.06 16.14 13.24
C LYS A 460 32.17 16.86 12.49
N ALA A 461 32.35 16.59 11.20
CA ALA A 461 33.31 17.31 10.36
C ALA A 461 32.85 18.76 10.12
N PHE A 462 31.55 18.96 9.83
CA PHE A 462 30.95 20.27 9.62
C PHE A 462 31.01 21.16 10.87
N GLN A 463 30.81 20.62 12.07
CA GLN A 463 30.88 21.39 13.33
C GLN A 463 32.32 21.78 13.74
N LYS A 464 33.34 21.18 13.12
CA LYS A 464 34.75 21.46 13.40
C LYS A 464 35.39 22.46 12.44
N GLY A 465 34.81 22.65 11.25
CA GLY A 465 35.21 23.66 10.27
C GLY A 465 34.40 24.92 10.47
#